data_AF-A0A495J1Q7-F1
#
_entry.id   AF-A0A495J1Q7-F1
#
_cell.length_a   1.000
_cell.length_b   1.000
_cell.length_c   1.000
_cell.angle_alpha   90.00
_cell.angle_beta   90.00
_cell.angle_gamma   90.00
#
_symmetry.space_group_name_H-M   'P 1'
#
loop_
_entity.id
_entity.type
_entity.pdbx_description
1 polymer ?
#
loop_
_entity_poly.entity_id
_entity_poly.type
_entity_poly.pdbx_seq_one_letter_code
_entity_poly.pdbx_strand_id
1 'polypeptide(L)'
;MIKLIKTSVGRLRLVGYLEGTSLLVLLFIAVPLKYITHNPELVKSMGPVHGLLFLLFVFNTLSVGVEQHWKFRQTTWKVLIACIIPFGTFYIDRYILKDVNTNVNPEV
;
A
#
# COMPACT_ATOMS: atom_id res chain seq x y z
N MET A 1 12.27 6.75 13.96
CA MET A 1 11.86 7.04 12.56
C MET A 1 12.71 6.33 11.50
N ILE A 2 14.03 6.15 11.67
CA ILE A 2 14.92 5.56 10.64
C ILE A 2 14.87 4.01 10.55
N LYS A 3 14.36 3.31 11.59
CA LYS A 3 14.21 1.83 11.59
C LYS A 3 13.22 1.29 10.54
N LEU A 4 12.34 2.13 9.98
CA LEU A 4 11.33 1.71 9.00
C LEU A 4 11.88 1.53 7.58
N ILE A 5 13.04 2.12 7.24
CA ILE A 5 13.63 2.03 5.90
C ILE A 5 14.54 0.80 5.76
N LYS A 6 15.07 0.28 6.87
CA LYS A 6 16.01 -0.86 6.88
C LYS A 6 15.36 -2.22 6.63
N THR A 7 14.07 -2.37 6.88
CA THR A 7 13.37 -3.67 6.75
C THR A 7 12.43 -3.67 5.54
N SER A 8 12.44 -4.78 4.79
CA SER A 8 11.60 -5.00 3.61
C SER A 8 10.11 -4.74 3.90
N VAL A 9 9.70 -5.10 5.12
CA VAL A 9 8.36 -4.89 5.68
C VAL A 9 8.03 -3.40 5.90
N GLY A 10 8.97 -2.59 6.38
CA GLY A 10 8.74 -1.16 6.62
C GLY A 10 8.64 -0.35 5.31
N ARG A 11 9.43 -0.72 4.30
CA ARG A 11 9.28 -0.20 2.93
C ARG A 11 7.90 -0.53 2.34
N LEU A 12 7.43 -1.76 2.52
CA LEU A 12 6.11 -2.17 2.06
C LEU A 12 4.99 -1.31 2.67
N ARG A 13 5.08 -1.03 3.97
CA ARG A 13 4.12 -0.12 4.65
C ARG A 13 4.13 1.26 4.01
N LEU A 14 5.31 1.84 3.81
CA LEU A 14 5.44 3.17 3.22
C LEU A 14 4.83 3.24 1.82
N VAL A 15 5.14 2.26 0.96
CA VAL A 15 4.60 2.19 -0.39
C VAL A 15 3.09 1.96 -0.37
N GLY A 16 2.58 1.12 0.53
CA GLY A 16 1.14 0.89 0.70
C GLY A 16 0.38 2.12 1.21
N TYR A 17 1.00 2.92 2.09
CA TYR A 17 0.43 4.20 2.51
C TYR A 17 0.39 5.21 1.36
N LEU A 18 1.45 5.30 0.56
CA LEU A 18 1.50 6.19 -0.60
C LEU A 18 0.48 5.78 -1.67
N GLU A 19 0.40 4.48 -1.97
CA GLU A 19 -0.57 3.92 -2.91
C GLU A 19 -2.01 4.17 -2.43
N GLY A 20 -2.35 3.83 -1.19
CA GLY A 20 -3.70 4.02 -0.67
C GLY A 20 -4.10 5.50 -0.57
N THR A 21 -3.15 6.38 -0.23
CA THR A 21 -3.39 7.83 -0.24
C THR A 21 -3.58 8.36 -1.66
N SER A 22 -2.79 7.87 -2.63
CA SER A 22 -2.96 8.24 -4.04
C SER A 22 -4.30 7.78 -4.61
N LEU A 23 -4.81 6.61 -4.20
CA LEU A 23 -6.15 6.14 -4.54
C LEU A 23 -7.23 7.07 -3.96
N LEU A 24 -7.12 7.42 -2.68
CA LEU A 24 -8.05 8.35 -2.03
C LEU A 24 -8.05 9.73 -2.70
N VAL A 25 -6.88 10.27 -3.02
CA VAL A 25 -6.76 11.54 -3.75
C VAL A 25 -7.40 11.43 -5.13
N LEU A 26 -7.18 10.35 -5.87
CA LEU A 26 -7.78 10.15 -7.19
C LEU A 26 -9.32 10.07 -7.09
N LEU A 27 -9.84 9.35 -6.12
CA LEU A 27 -11.27 9.07 -5.97
C LEU A 27 -12.06 10.23 -5.35
N PHE A 28 -11.49 10.94 -4.36
CA PHE A 28 -12.15 12.05 -3.66
C PHE A 28 -11.80 13.43 -4.22
N ILE A 29 -10.70 13.58 -4.96
CA ILE A 29 -10.30 14.88 -5.54
C ILE A 29 -10.40 14.83 -7.05
N ALA A 30 -9.70 13.91 -7.72
CA ALA A 30 -9.63 13.92 -9.18
C ALA A 30 -10.98 13.60 -9.83
N VAL A 31 -11.74 12.64 -9.30
CA VAL A 31 -13.07 12.28 -9.84
C VAL A 31 -14.09 13.41 -9.64
N PRO A 32 -14.32 13.97 -8.43
CA PRO A 32 -15.28 15.07 -8.27
C PRO A 32 -14.89 16.30 -9.08
N LEU A 33 -13.60 16.63 -9.13
CA LEU A 33 -13.12 17.77 -9.88
C LEU A 33 -13.30 17.58 -11.40
N LYS A 34 -13.16 16.36 -11.92
CA LYS A 34 -13.53 16.02 -13.31
C LYS A 34 -15.01 16.32 -13.60
N TYR A 35 -15.91 16.02 -12.66
CA TYR A 35 -17.35 16.31 -12.85
C TYR A 35 -17.67 17.81 -12.71
N ILE A 36 -16.99 18.53 -11.81
CA ILE A 36 -17.21 19.97 -11.61
C ILE A 36 -16.66 20.78 -12.78
N THR A 37 -15.41 20.53 -13.18
CA THR A 37 -14.71 21.32 -14.20
C THR A 37 -14.89 20.78 -15.62
N HIS A 38 -15.54 19.62 -15.78
CA HIS A 38 -15.65 18.88 -17.05
C HIS A 38 -14.30 18.58 -17.74
N ASN A 39 -13.17 18.81 -17.06
CA ASN A 39 -11.83 18.59 -17.59
C ASN A 39 -11.23 17.29 -17.00
N PRO A 40 -10.94 16.27 -17.83
CA PRO A 40 -10.36 15.01 -17.37
C PRO A 40 -8.84 15.06 -17.15
N GLU A 41 -8.13 16.16 -17.41
CA GLU A 41 -6.66 16.25 -17.33
C GLU A 41 -6.07 15.73 -16.03
N LEU A 42 -6.66 16.08 -14.88
CA LEU A 42 -6.15 15.66 -13.58
C LEU A 42 -6.26 14.15 -13.37
N VAL A 43 -7.37 13.54 -13.76
CA VAL A 43 -7.54 12.07 -13.71
C VAL A 43 -6.57 11.39 -14.69
N LYS A 44 -6.36 12.00 -15.86
CA LYS A 44 -5.49 11.48 -16.92
C LYS A 44 -4.02 11.49 -16.50
N SER A 45 -3.59 12.49 -15.73
CA SER A 45 -2.24 12.56 -15.17
C SER A 45 -2.07 11.74 -13.90
N MET A 46 -3.07 11.72 -13.00
CA MET A 46 -3.00 10.99 -11.73
C MET A 46 -3.15 9.48 -11.89
N GLY A 47 -3.90 9.01 -12.89
CA GLY A 47 -4.09 7.59 -13.18
C GLY A 47 -2.78 6.81 -13.37
N PRO A 48 -1.88 7.25 -14.27
CA PRO A 48 -0.57 6.63 -14.46
C PRO A 48 0.32 6.69 -13.22
N VAL A 49 0.29 7.81 -12.48
CA VAL A 49 1.07 7.96 -11.23
C VAL A 49 0.60 6.96 -10.19
N HIS A 50 -0.72 6.84 -9.99
CA HIS A 50 -1.30 5.85 -9.10
C HIS A 50 -1.02 4.42 -9.57
N GLY A 51 -1.17 4.12 -10.87
CA GLY A 51 -0.87 2.80 -11.43
C GLY A 51 0.59 2.38 -11.25
N LEU A 52 1.53 3.31 -11.34
CA LEU A 52 2.94 3.05 -11.04
C LEU A 52 3.17 2.73 -9.56
N LEU A 53 2.55 3.49 -8.64
CA LEU A 53 2.59 3.22 -7.21
C LEU A 53 1.98 1.85 -6.87
N PHE A 54 0.86 1.50 -7.52
CA PHE A 54 0.22 0.19 -7.39
C PHE A 54 1.15 -0.94 -7.83
N LEU A 55 1.79 -0.84 -8.99
CA LEU A 55 2.77 -1.83 -9.45
C LEU A 55 3.93 -1.96 -8.45
N LEU A 56 4.50 -0.85 -7.98
CA LEU A 56 5.57 -0.86 -6.99
C LEU A 56 5.13 -1.51 -5.67
N PHE A 57 3.88 -1.30 -5.26
CA PHE A 57 3.30 -1.94 -4.08
C PHE A 57 3.18 -3.45 -4.28
N VAL A 58 2.63 -3.90 -5.41
CA VAL A 58 2.50 -5.33 -5.73
C VAL A 58 3.85 -6.02 -5.75
N PHE A 59 4.84 -5.45 -6.44
CA PHE A 59 6.19 -6.01 -6.49
C PHE A 59 6.84 -6.10 -5.09
N ASN A 60 6.73 -5.05 -4.27
CA ASN A 60 7.24 -5.10 -2.90
C ASN A 60 6.48 -6.14 -2.06
N THR A 61 5.15 -6.23 -2.20
CA THR A 61 4.31 -7.19 -1.45
C THR A 61 4.73 -8.61 -1.75
N LEU A 62 4.92 -8.92 -3.03
CA LEU A 62 5.37 -10.23 -3.49
C LEU A 62 6.79 -10.53 -3.00
N SER A 63 7.71 -9.58 -3.13
CA SER A 63 9.10 -9.74 -2.68
C SER A 63 9.18 -10.00 -1.17
N VAL A 64 8.45 -9.24 -0.36
CA VAL A 64 8.37 -9.43 1.10
C VAL A 64 7.66 -10.74 1.44
N GLY A 65 6.59 -11.08 0.73
CA GLY A 65 5.86 -12.32 0.94
C GLY A 65 6.72 -13.56 0.69
N VAL A 66 7.62 -13.51 -0.29
CA VAL A 66 8.60 -14.57 -0.56
C VAL A 66 9.70 -14.56 0.51
N GLU A 67 10.27 -13.40 0.83
CA GLU A 67 11.35 -13.27 1.82
C GLU A 67 10.92 -13.69 3.24
N GLN A 68 9.66 -13.43 3.61
CA GLN A 68 9.09 -13.78 4.91
C GLN A 68 8.34 -15.13 4.91
N HIS A 69 8.43 -15.92 3.83
CA HIS A 69 7.71 -17.19 3.66
C HIS A 69 6.22 -17.11 4.00
N TRP A 70 5.55 -16.01 3.63
CA TRP A 70 4.13 -15.85 3.88
C TRP A 70 3.33 -16.89 3.09
N LYS A 71 2.34 -17.51 3.74
CA LYS A 71 1.34 -18.32 3.03
C LYS A 71 0.57 -17.39 2.09
N PHE A 72 0.91 -17.48 0.80
CA PHE A 72 0.39 -16.64 -0.28
C PHE A 72 -1.14 -16.50 -0.26
N ARG A 73 -1.82 -17.61 0.06
CA ARG A 73 -3.28 -17.73 0.12
C ARG A 73 -3.91 -17.10 1.38
N GLN A 74 -3.15 -16.86 2.44
CA GLN A 74 -3.66 -16.32 3.70
C GLN A 74 -3.32 -14.84 3.91
N THR A 75 -2.11 -14.42 3.54
CA THR A 75 -1.59 -13.08 3.88
C THR A 75 -1.44 -12.22 2.63
N THR A 76 -0.71 -12.69 1.61
CA THR A 76 -0.40 -11.93 0.39
C THR A 76 -1.65 -11.49 -0.36
N TRP A 77 -2.61 -12.39 -0.59
CA TRP A 77 -3.87 -12.06 -1.27
C TRP A 77 -4.69 -10.99 -0.54
N LYS A 78 -4.74 -11.04 0.80
CA LYS A 78 -5.45 -10.02 1.60
C LYS A 78 -4.80 -8.66 1.47
N VAL A 79 -3.47 -8.60 1.49
CA VAL A 79 -2.67 -7.36 1.31
C VAL A 79 -2.94 -6.73 -0.05
N LEU A 80 -2.99 -7.54 -1.12
CA LEU A 80 -3.35 -7.07 -2.45
C LEU A 80 -4.81 -6.61 -2.55
N ILE A 81 -5.78 -7.31 -1.97
CA ILE A 81 -7.18 -6.83 -1.97
C ILE A 81 -7.33 -5.53 -1.18
N ALA A 82 -6.60 -5.41 -0.08
CA ALA A 82 -6.67 -4.23 0.78
C ALA A 82 -6.18 -2.94 0.12
N CYS A 83 -5.34 -3.00 -0.92
CA CYS A 83 -4.96 -1.81 -1.68
C CYS A 83 -6.05 -1.35 -2.66
N ILE A 84 -6.92 -2.27 -3.10
CA ILE A 84 -8.05 -1.94 -3.98
C ILE A 84 -9.22 -1.31 -3.19
N ILE A 85 -9.37 -1.70 -1.93
CA ILE A 85 -10.39 -1.11 -1.05
C ILE A 85 -9.85 0.21 -0.50
N PRO A 86 -10.49 1.36 -0.76
CA PRO A 86 -10.11 2.60 -0.08
C PRO A 86 -10.22 2.36 1.43
N PHE A 87 -9.15 2.67 2.18
CA PHE A 87 -8.93 2.35 3.60
C PHE A 87 -8.53 0.92 3.98
N GLY A 88 -8.46 -0.03 3.05
CA GLY A 88 -8.03 -1.41 3.34
C GLY A 88 -6.57 -1.49 3.78
N THR A 89 -5.69 -0.67 3.19
CA THR A 89 -4.27 -0.57 3.56
C THR A 89 -4.08 -0.19 5.03
N PHE A 90 -4.90 0.72 5.56
CA PHE A 90 -4.89 1.10 6.98
C PHE A 90 -5.35 -0.04 7.91
N TYR A 91 -6.33 -0.84 7.48
CA TYR A 91 -6.82 -1.97 8.26
C TYR A 91 -5.78 -3.08 8.35
N ILE A 92 -5.12 -3.39 7.23
CA ILE A 92 -4.07 -4.40 7.15
C ILE A 92 -2.79 -3.97 7.88
N ASP A 93 -2.43 -2.68 7.84
CA ASP A 93 -1.32 -2.16 8.63
C ASP A 93 -1.52 -2.41 10.13
N ARG A 94 -2.76 -2.23 10.61
CA ARG A 94 -3.12 -2.43 12.02
C ARG A 94 -3.21 -3.88 12.45
N TYR A 95 -3.62 -4.80 11.55
CA TYR A 95 -3.85 -6.20 11.89
C TYR A 95 -2.67 -7.13 11.59
N ILE A 96 -1.96 -6.95 10.46
CA ILE A 96 -0.92 -7.89 10.00
C ILE A 96 0.47 -7.45 10.47
N LEU A 97 0.73 -6.16 10.48
CA LEU A 97 2.06 -5.64 10.76
C LEU A 97 2.28 -5.26 12.24
N LYS A 98 1.28 -5.48 13.09
CA LYS A 98 1.40 -5.41 14.55
C LYS A 98 2.05 -6.69 15.11
N ASP A 99 1.77 -7.85 14.53
CA ASP A 99 2.36 -9.14 14.93
C ASP A 99 3.80 -9.37 14.44
N VAL A 100 4.22 -8.71 13.36
CA VAL A 100 5.63 -8.79 12.92
C VAL A 100 6.55 -8.02 13.87
N ASN A 101 6.04 -7.00 14.58
CA ASN A 101 6.83 -6.14 15.45
C ASN A 101 7.00 -6.69 16.88
N THR A 102 6.31 -7.78 17.23
CA THR A 102 6.40 -8.43 18.55
C THR A 102 7.40 -9.59 18.59
N ASN A 103 7.97 -10.00 17.45
CA ASN A 103 8.97 -11.08 17.37
C ASN A 103 10.42 -10.57 17.26
N VAL A 104 10.66 -9.28 17.51
CA VAL A 104 12.02 -8.78 17.74
C VAL A 104 12.34 -9.06 19.21
N ASN A 105 12.88 -10.25 19.47
CA ASN A 105 13.48 -10.59 20.76
C ASN A 105 14.49 -9.50 21.14
N PRO A 106 14.33 -8.81 22.29
CA PRO A 106 15.26 -7.75 22.69
C PRO A 106 16.61 -8.26 23.21
N GLU A 107 16.94 -9.54 23.01
CA GLU A 107 18.16 -10.16 23.54
C GLU A 107 18.97 -10.82 22.42
N VAL A 108 19.90 -10.08 21.82
CA VAL A 108 21.34 -10.40 21.61
C VAL A 108 22.09 -9.09 21.38
#